data_AF-A0A848VDF5-F1
#
_entry.id   AF-A0A848VDF5-F1
#
_cell.length_a   1.000
_cell.length_b   1.000
_cell.length_c   1.000
_cell.angle_alpha   90.00
_cell.angle_beta   90.00
_cell.angle_gamma   90.00
#
_symmetry.space_group_name_H-M   'P 1'
#
loop_
_entity.id
_entity.type
_entity.pdbx_description
1 polymer ?
#
loop_
_entity_poly.entity_id
_entity_poly.type
_entity_poly.pdbx_seq_one_letter_code
_entity_poly.pdbx_strand_id
1 'polypeptide(L)'
;WNFASGGMSPVEALRTATTAPAAALGFAKDLGSIEAGKLADLVVINGNVLEDIYQSDKVEQVMLNGRLYDAATLNETVTGERRTQPFYWQR
;
A
#
# COMPACT_ATOMS: atom_id res chain seq x y z
N TRP A 1 -11.77 8.76 -3.14
CA TRP A 1 -12.24 7.59 -2.37
C TRP A 1 -13.77 7.46 -2.43
N ASN A 2 -14.31 6.55 -3.25
CA ASN A 2 -15.78 6.40 -3.37
C ASN A 2 -16.46 5.97 -2.06
N PHE A 3 -15.82 5.10 -1.26
CA PHE A 3 -16.34 4.66 0.03
C PHE A 3 -16.46 5.80 1.05
N ALA A 4 -15.46 6.68 1.13
CA ALA A 4 -15.50 7.85 1.99
C ALA A 4 -16.52 8.89 1.49
N SER A 5 -16.60 9.14 0.18
CA SER A 5 -17.66 9.97 -0.41
C SER A 5 -19.06 9.39 -0.17
N GLY A 6 -19.16 8.07 0.00
CA GLY A 6 -20.38 7.36 0.38
C GLY A 6 -20.69 7.36 1.89
N GLY A 7 -19.90 8.07 2.71
CA GLY A 7 -20.16 8.27 4.15
C GLY A 7 -19.39 7.34 5.10
N MET A 8 -18.51 6.47 4.60
CA MET A 8 -17.60 5.72 5.49
C MET A 8 -16.57 6.63 6.15
N SER A 9 -16.24 6.35 7.40
CA SER A 9 -15.07 6.94 8.05
C SER A 9 -13.76 6.53 7.36
N PRO A 10 -12.66 7.27 7.53
CA PRO A 10 -11.37 6.93 6.92
C PRO A 10 -10.89 5.51 7.26
N VAL A 11 -11.07 5.07 8.52
CA VAL A 11 -10.69 3.72 8.94
C VAL A 11 -11.55 2.63 8.29
N GLU A 12 -12.84 2.88 8.09
CA GLU A 12 -13.73 1.95 7.38
C GLU A 12 -13.35 1.85 5.91
N ALA A 13 -13.11 2.99 5.26
CA ALA A 13 -12.63 3.03 3.89
C ALA A 13 -11.30 2.28 3.73
N LEU A 14 -10.34 2.45 4.65
CA LEU A 14 -9.07 1.73 4.63
C LEU A 14 -9.25 0.22 4.77
N ARG A 15 -10.20 -0.24 5.59
CA ARG A 15 -10.53 -1.68 5.71
C ARG A 15 -11.04 -2.26 4.39
N THR A 16 -11.80 -1.50 3.61
CA THR A 16 -12.26 -1.95 2.27
C THR A 16 -11.11 -2.17 1.28
N ALA A 17 -9.96 -1.52 1.50
CA ALA A 17 -8.76 -1.67 0.68
C ALA A 17 -7.78 -2.75 1.19
N THR A 18 -8.00 -3.32 2.39
CA THR A 18 -7.02 -4.17 3.08
C THR A 18 -7.65 -5.45 3.66
N THR A 19 -8.12 -5.41 4.92
CA THR A 19 -8.61 -6.59 5.65
C THR A 19 -9.86 -7.21 5.03
N ALA A 20 -10.81 -6.39 4.56
CA ALA A 20 -12.08 -6.88 4.03
C ALA A 20 -11.92 -7.74 2.75
N PRO A 21 -11.21 -7.28 1.69
CA PRO A 21 -10.99 -8.11 0.52
C PRO A 21 -10.09 -9.33 0.82
N ALA A 22 -9.10 -9.20 1.72
CA ALA A 22 -8.29 -10.34 2.12
C ALA A 22 -9.14 -11.44 2.76
N ALA A 23 -10.09 -11.10 3.63
CA ALA A 23 -11.03 -12.07 4.19
C ALA A 23 -11.99 -12.63 3.13
N ALA A 24 -12.59 -11.78 2.30
CA ALA A 24 -13.57 -12.19 1.30
C ALA A 24 -12.99 -13.13 0.22
N LEU A 25 -11.71 -12.96 -0.11
CA LEU A 25 -11.00 -13.74 -1.13
C LEU A 25 -10.22 -14.93 -0.55
N GLY A 26 -10.25 -15.13 0.78
CA GLY A 26 -9.55 -16.24 1.44
C GLY A 26 -8.06 -16.03 1.68
N PHE A 27 -7.54 -14.81 1.48
CA PHE A 27 -6.14 -14.42 1.71
C PHE A 27 -5.87 -13.86 3.11
N ALA A 28 -6.82 -13.90 4.04
CA ALA A 28 -6.64 -13.30 5.38
C ALA A 28 -5.45 -13.88 6.17
N LYS A 29 -4.99 -15.09 5.84
CA LYS A 29 -3.78 -15.68 6.43
C LYS A 29 -2.48 -15.06 5.90
N ASP A 30 -2.51 -14.51 4.70
CA ASP A 30 -1.33 -14.05 3.97
C ASP A 30 -1.27 -12.52 3.87
N LEU A 31 -2.41 -11.82 3.84
CA LEU A 31 -2.53 -10.40 3.51
C LEU A 31 -3.59 -9.66 4.35
N GLY A 32 -3.61 -8.34 4.20
CA GLY A 32 -4.69 -7.46 4.66
C GLY A 32 -4.49 -6.87 6.06
N SER A 33 -3.56 -7.38 6.86
CA SER A 33 -3.18 -6.80 8.16
C SER A 33 -1.68 -6.97 8.43
N ILE A 34 -1.16 -6.19 9.36
CA ILE A 34 0.25 -6.24 9.77
C ILE A 34 0.37 -7.20 10.96
N GLU A 35 0.70 -8.45 10.65
CA GLU A 35 0.85 -9.54 11.63
C GLU A 35 2.06 -10.42 11.26
N ALA A 36 2.74 -10.96 12.26
CA ALA A 36 3.86 -11.85 12.02
C ALA A 36 3.43 -13.12 11.27
N GLY A 37 4.22 -13.55 10.29
CA GLY A 37 3.94 -14.72 9.45
C GLY A 37 3.17 -14.41 8.16
N LYS A 38 2.67 -13.18 7.99
CA LYS A 38 2.06 -12.72 6.73
C LYS A 38 3.11 -12.23 5.73
N LEU A 39 2.69 -12.06 4.48
CA LEU A 39 3.51 -11.39 3.47
C LEU A 39 3.79 -9.95 3.90
N ALA A 40 5.03 -9.51 3.68
CA ALA A 40 5.45 -8.14 3.95
C ALA A 40 5.05 -7.24 2.77
N ASP A 41 3.73 -7.09 2.59
CA ASP A 41 3.10 -6.21 1.60
C ASP A 41 2.54 -4.99 2.32
N LEU A 42 3.24 -3.85 2.19
CA LEU A 42 2.99 -2.63 2.95
C LEU A 42 3.04 -1.41 2.05
N VAL A 43 2.30 -0.35 2.43
CA VAL A 43 2.39 0.97 1.81
C VAL A 43 2.71 1.97 2.92
N VAL A 44 3.78 2.75 2.74
CA VAL A 44 4.22 3.80 3.67
C VAL A 44 3.71 5.14 3.15
N ILE A 45 2.97 5.85 4.00
CA ILE A 45 2.25 7.07 3.64
C ILE A 45 2.73 8.23 4.52
N ASN A 46 3.07 9.35 3.90
CA ASN A 46 3.39 10.59 4.62
C ASN A 46 2.14 11.43 4.81
N GLY A 47 1.39 11.07 5.83
CA GLY A 47 0.17 11.76 6.24
C GLY A 47 -0.69 10.88 7.13
N ASN A 48 -1.61 11.50 7.87
CA ASN A 48 -2.52 10.76 8.73
C ASN A 48 -3.79 10.37 7.97
N VAL A 49 -3.82 9.13 7.46
CA VAL A 49 -4.97 8.57 6.74
C VAL A 49 -6.20 8.34 7.62
N LEU A 50 -6.06 8.37 8.95
CA LEU A 50 -7.20 8.22 9.86
C LEU A 50 -7.96 9.54 10.06
N GLU A 51 -7.29 10.67 9.85
CA GLU A 51 -7.91 12.00 9.85
C GLU A 51 -8.50 12.33 8.49
N ASP A 52 -7.76 12.06 7.41
CA ASP A 52 -8.19 12.32 6.04
C ASP A 52 -7.70 11.20 5.12
N ILE A 53 -8.64 10.43 4.57
CA ILE A 53 -8.32 9.27 3.73
C ILE A 53 -7.60 9.67 2.43
N TYR A 54 -7.75 10.91 1.96
CA TYR A 54 -7.06 11.40 0.76
C TYR A 54 -5.55 11.60 0.98
N GLN A 55 -5.08 11.58 2.23
CA GLN A 55 -3.65 11.52 2.52
C GLN A 55 -3.02 10.22 1.99
N SER A 56 -3.82 9.20 1.65
CA SER A 56 -3.31 7.95 1.04
C SER A 56 -2.56 8.14 -0.26
N ASP A 57 -2.76 9.27 -0.96
CA ASP A 57 -2.07 9.57 -2.21
C ASP A 57 -0.60 9.97 -1.99
N LYS A 58 -0.22 10.30 -0.75
CA LYS A 58 1.14 10.67 -0.35
C LYS A 58 2.00 9.45 -0.03
N VAL A 59 2.04 8.49 -0.95
CA VAL A 59 2.84 7.28 -0.81
C VAL A 59 4.33 7.64 -0.94
N GLU A 60 5.12 7.31 0.07
CA GLU A 60 6.59 7.47 0.04
C GLU A 60 7.30 6.20 -0.42
N GLN A 61 6.85 5.05 0.10
CA GLN A 61 7.47 3.77 -0.18
C GLN A 61 6.42 2.65 -0.25
N VAL A 62 6.73 1.61 -1.02
CA VAL A 62 5.92 0.41 -1.11
C VAL A 62 6.81 -0.79 -0.83
N MET A 63 6.41 -1.63 0.12
CA MET A 63 7.04 -2.92 0.34
C MET A 63 6.22 -4.00 -0.38
N LEU A 64 6.87 -4.80 -1.21
CA LEU A 64 6.26 -5.91 -1.93
C LEU A 64 7.07 -7.17 -1.65
N ASN A 65 6.45 -8.16 -1.03
CA ASN A 65 7.07 -9.42 -0.60
C ASN A 65 8.40 -9.20 0.12
N GLY A 66 8.45 -8.20 1.00
CA GLY A 66 9.65 -7.87 1.78
C GLY A 66 10.73 -7.09 1.04
N ARG A 67 10.50 -6.69 -0.22
CA ARG A 67 11.38 -5.76 -0.94
C ARG A 67 10.81 -4.35 -0.89
N LEU A 68 11.62 -3.37 -0.48
CA LEU A 68 11.18 -2.00 -0.28
C LEU A 68 11.53 -1.14 -1.48
N TYR A 69 10.55 -0.42 -2.03
CA TYR A 69 10.69 0.43 -3.20
C TYR A 69 10.38 1.88 -2.86
N ASP A 70 11.15 2.80 -3.43
CA ASP A 70 10.84 4.23 -3.44
C ASP A 70 9.68 4.49 -4.41
N ALA A 71 8.64 5.20 -3.98
CA ALA A 71 7.42 5.37 -4.77
C ALA A 71 7.62 6.25 -6.01
N ALA A 72 8.52 7.24 -5.95
CA ALA A 72 8.76 8.18 -7.03
C ALA A 72 9.59 7.56 -8.16
N THR A 73 10.56 6.73 -7.80
CA THR A 73 11.53 6.16 -8.75
C THR A 73 11.32 4.68 -9.03
N LEU A 74 10.51 3.98 -8.23
CA LEU A 74 10.31 2.52 -8.28
C LEU A 74 11.59 1.70 -8.11
N ASN A 75 12.68 2.35 -7.70
CA ASN A 75 13.92 1.69 -7.38
C ASN A 75 13.77 0.95 -6.06
N GLU A 76 14.41 -0.21 -5.96
CA GLU A 76 14.56 -0.86 -4.68
C GLU A 76 15.51 -0.06 -3.79
N THR A 77 15.17 -0.03 -2.50
CA THR A 77 15.89 0.68 -1.44
C THR A 77 16.01 -0.26 -0.26
N VAL A 78 17.09 -0.15 0.53
CA VAL A 78 17.37 -0.94 1.75
C VAL A 78 17.52 -2.45 1.53
N THR A 79 16.63 -3.11 0.79
CA THR A 79 16.53 -4.57 0.61
C THR A 79 17.23 -5.08 -0.63
N GLY A 80 17.75 -4.19 -1.49
CA GLY A 80 18.46 -4.54 -2.71
C GLY A 80 18.84 -3.33 -3.55
N GLU A 81 19.38 -3.61 -4.75
CA GLU A 81 19.96 -2.60 -5.65
C GLU A 81 19.23 -2.48 -6.99
N ARG A 82 18.05 -3.11 -7.13
CA ARG A 82 17.28 -3.08 -8.39
C ARG A 82 16.91 -1.65 -8.76
N ARG A 83 17.22 -1.26 -10.00
CA ARG A 83 16.81 0.02 -10.58
C ARG A 83 15.77 -0.18 -11.68
N THR A 84 14.78 0.69 -11.76
CA THR A 84 13.87 0.68 -12.91
C THR A 84 14.57 1.21 -14.15
N GLN A 85 14.31 0.53 -15.26
CA GLN A 85 14.70 1.02 -16.57
C GLN A 85 13.71 2.10 -17.04
N PRO A 86 14.13 3.04 -17.89
CA PRO A 86 13.23 4.02 -18.48
C PRO A 86 12.04 3.33 -19.15
N PHE A 87 10.84 3.86 -18.91
CA PHE A 87 9.64 3.37 -19.56
C PHE A 87 9.65 3.71 -21.06
N TYR A 88 8.86 2.99 -21.86
CA TYR A 88 8.87 3.19 -23.32
C TYR A 88 8.47 4.61 -23.74
N TRP A 89 7.67 5.32 -22.94
CA TRP A 89 7.21 6.69 -23.18
C TRP A 89 8.14 7.77 -22.61
N GLN A 90 9.20 7.38 -21.89
CA GLN A 90 10.25 8.30 -21.41
C GLN A 90 11.44 8.38 -22.39
N ARG A 91 11.35 7.69 -23.53
CA ARG A 91 12.36 7.62 -24.57
C ARG A 91 12.05 8.59 -25.70
#